data_AF-A0A101MQP8-F1
#
_entry.id   AF-A0A101MQP8-F1
#
_cell.length_a   1.000
_cell.length_b   1.000
_cell.length_c   1.000
_cell.angle_alpha   90.00
_cell.angle_beta   90.00
_cell.angle_gamma   90.00
#
_symmetry.space_group_name_H-M   'P 1'
#
loop_
_entity.id
_entity.type
_entity.pdbx_description
1 polymer ?
#
loop_
_entity_poly.entity_id
_entity_poly.type
_entity_poly.pdbx_seq_one_letter_code
_entity_poly.pdbx_strand_id
1 'polypeptide(L)'
;MASQEELKDFYVGQDVGSVPKPALVLDVAIIRRHCETMIRTVKELDVGFRAHVKSHKKTEIAEMQVGDKTLDGNFIASTMLEIEGLVPLLKKLQSERHRVNVLYGIPLVPSQVARLAKIALEVGRESISLSSRSIRAIIELDYHPPALNKEGLLEKLVNFEKQGYVKLLGVYSHSSLSYAGTTPQEAMKHLINEIDSCKEAVQLHSQFFPQKQLVISVGATPQALSSQNLLQKGEVGPEATTLRDLLRAPFGSDLDAKVKVELHAGVYPLLDMQQLSTKASMQLKSPEEEIAVSVLAEVCSVYSSGERSQPRLSLRPGHWHWEGSHVLAILAGRNCLLGDNRLPTRSHA
;
A
#
# COMPACT_ATOMS: atom_id res chain seq x y z
N MET A 1 -26.05 9.38 -9.89
CA MET A 1 -25.50 8.18 -9.22
C MET A 1 -26.29 7.98 -7.94
N ALA A 2 -26.56 6.75 -7.54
CA ALA A 2 -27.17 6.47 -6.24
C ALA A 2 -26.28 7.03 -5.12
N SER A 3 -26.90 7.56 -4.08
CA SER A 3 -26.25 7.98 -2.84
C SER A 3 -25.69 6.78 -2.09
N GLN A 4 -24.75 7.02 -1.16
CA GLN A 4 -24.20 5.96 -0.34
C GLN A 4 -25.27 5.25 0.51
N GLU A 5 -26.30 5.98 0.96
CA GLU A 5 -27.38 5.41 1.77
C GLU A 5 -28.30 4.52 0.94
N GLU A 6 -28.71 4.95 -0.26
CA GLU A 6 -29.49 4.12 -1.19
C GLU A 6 -28.75 2.82 -1.54
N LEU A 7 -27.43 2.87 -1.69
CA LEU A 7 -26.61 1.68 -1.92
C LEU A 7 -26.58 0.75 -0.69
N LYS A 8 -26.50 1.30 0.53
CA LYS A 8 -26.56 0.48 1.74
C LYS A 8 -27.92 -0.20 1.88
N ASP A 9 -29.00 0.54 1.71
CA ASP A 9 -30.36 0.01 1.78
C ASP A 9 -30.58 -1.14 0.78
N PHE A 10 -29.97 -1.02 -0.40
CA PHE A 10 -30.06 -2.04 -1.44
C PHE A 10 -29.20 -3.27 -1.16
N TYR A 11 -27.95 -3.12 -0.67
CA TYR A 11 -26.98 -4.22 -0.58
C TYR A 11 -26.77 -4.80 0.82
N VAL A 12 -27.00 -4.05 1.90
CA VAL A 12 -26.74 -4.52 3.27
C VAL A 12 -27.77 -5.59 3.65
N GLY A 13 -27.28 -6.70 4.19
CA GLY A 13 -28.12 -7.85 4.58
C GLY A 13 -28.53 -8.77 3.43
N GLN A 14 -28.22 -8.41 2.16
CA GLN A 14 -28.45 -9.28 1.01
C GLN A 14 -27.45 -10.44 0.97
N ASP A 15 -27.89 -11.57 0.42
CA ASP A 15 -27.00 -12.67 0.11
C ASP A 15 -26.12 -12.32 -1.09
N VAL A 16 -24.84 -12.69 -1.05
CA VAL A 16 -23.90 -12.40 -2.15
C VAL A 16 -24.35 -13.03 -3.47
N GLY A 17 -25.07 -14.15 -3.43
CA GLY A 17 -25.65 -14.80 -4.60
C GLY A 17 -26.85 -14.05 -5.21
N SER A 18 -27.52 -13.16 -4.47
CA SER A 18 -28.69 -12.41 -4.98
C SER A 18 -28.32 -11.10 -5.67
N VAL A 19 -27.08 -10.64 -5.54
CA VAL A 19 -26.66 -9.34 -6.11
C VAL A 19 -26.65 -9.37 -7.64
N PRO A 20 -26.95 -8.24 -8.31
CA PRO A 20 -26.83 -8.12 -9.77
C PRO A 20 -25.43 -8.48 -10.25
N LYS A 21 -25.34 -9.34 -11.26
CA LYS A 21 -24.06 -9.81 -11.81
C LYS A 21 -23.78 -9.14 -13.16
N PRO A 22 -22.50 -8.90 -13.49
CA PRO A 22 -21.32 -9.19 -12.68
C PRO A 22 -21.16 -8.21 -11.51
N ALA A 23 -20.53 -8.66 -10.41
CA ALA A 23 -20.24 -7.81 -9.26
C ALA A 23 -18.84 -8.09 -8.70
N LEU A 24 -18.12 -7.03 -8.33
CA LEU A 24 -16.88 -7.17 -7.55
C LEU A 24 -17.25 -7.28 -6.08
N VAL A 25 -16.84 -8.37 -5.43
CA VAL A 25 -17.07 -8.62 -4.02
C VAL A 25 -15.76 -8.54 -3.27
N LEU A 26 -15.78 -7.87 -2.12
CA LEU A 26 -14.66 -7.77 -1.21
C LEU A 26 -14.98 -8.46 0.11
N ASP A 27 -14.14 -9.41 0.52
CA ASP A 27 -14.21 -10.04 1.84
C ASP A 27 -13.52 -9.13 2.87
N VAL A 28 -14.33 -8.45 3.67
CA VAL A 28 -13.85 -7.49 4.68
C VAL A 28 -13.07 -8.19 5.80
N ALA A 29 -13.39 -9.44 6.12
CA ALA A 29 -12.70 -10.17 7.18
C ALA A 29 -11.26 -10.51 6.78
N ILE A 30 -11.06 -10.94 5.52
CA ILE A 30 -9.74 -11.18 4.96
C ILE A 30 -8.93 -9.87 4.88
N ILE A 31 -9.52 -8.78 4.36
CA ILE A 31 -8.87 -7.46 4.28
C ILE A 31 -8.40 -7.01 5.66
N ARG A 32 -9.28 -7.09 6.67
CA ARG A 32 -8.98 -6.68 8.03
C ARG A 32 -7.83 -7.51 8.62
N ARG A 33 -7.89 -8.84 8.47
CA ARG A 33 -6.82 -9.74 8.92
C ARG A 33 -5.47 -9.35 8.30
N HIS A 34 -5.41 -9.08 7.01
CA HIS A 34 -4.16 -8.66 6.35
C HIS A 34 -3.64 -7.33 6.88
N CYS A 35 -4.52 -6.34 7.04
CA CYS A 35 -4.15 -5.04 7.59
C CYS A 35 -3.60 -5.17 9.01
N GLU A 36 -4.30 -5.91 9.88
CA GLU A 36 -3.87 -6.17 11.26
C GLU A 36 -2.52 -6.89 11.32
N THR A 37 -2.31 -7.91 10.48
CA THR A 37 -1.02 -8.61 10.39
C THR A 37 0.10 -7.65 9.97
N MET A 38 -0.11 -6.82 8.94
CA MET A 38 0.91 -5.87 8.49
C MET A 38 1.22 -4.80 9.57
N ILE A 39 0.19 -4.24 10.20
CA ILE A 39 0.33 -3.27 11.31
C ILE A 39 1.15 -3.88 12.44
N ARG A 40 0.86 -5.13 12.81
CA ARG A 40 1.62 -5.86 13.82
C ARG A 40 3.08 -6.04 13.39
N THR A 41 3.32 -6.45 12.14
CA THR A 41 4.67 -6.64 11.60
C THR A 41 5.50 -5.37 11.66
N VAL A 42 4.99 -4.25 11.16
CA VAL A 42 5.76 -3.00 11.14
C VAL A 42 6.03 -2.46 12.54
N LYS A 43 5.11 -2.68 13.49
CA LYS A 43 5.30 -2.35 14.91
C LYS A 43 6.38 -3.21 15.57
N GLU A 44 6.33 -4.52 15.40
CA GLU A 44 7.31 -5.44 15.99
C GLU A 44 8.71 -5.24 15.38
N LEU A 45 8.81 -4.80 14.13
CA LEU A 45 10.07 -4.47 13.46
C LEU A 45 10.55 -3.03 13.71
N ASP A 46 9.76 -2.17 14.35
CA ASP A 46 10.00 -0.73 14.56
C ASP A 46 10.30 0.06 13.25
N VAL A 47 9.61 -0.29 12.17
CA VAL A 47 9.73 0.40 10.87
C VAL A 47 8.53 1.29 10.60
N GLY A 48 8.71 2.27 9.72
CA GLY A 48 7.58 3.03 9.18
C GLY A 48 6.72 2.17 8.26
N PHE A 49 5.48 2.59 8.05
CA PHE A 49 4.62 1.98 7.03
C PHE A 49 3.89 3.06 6.24
N ARG A 50 3.79 2.85 4.94
CA ARG A 50 3.02 3.72 4.04
C ARG A 50 2.16 2.88 3.11
N ALA A 51 0.85 3.04 3.24
CA ALA A 51 -0.14 2.25 2.53
C ALA A 51 -0.38 2.81 1.12
N HIS A 52 -0.14 1.99 0.08
CA HIS A 52 -0.38 2.42 -1.29
C HIS A 52 -1.82 2.12 -1.72
N VAL A 53 -2.60 3.16 -2.00
CA VAL A 53 -4.05 3.01 -2.23
C VAL A 53 -4.45 2.64 -3.66
N LYS A 54 -3.49 2.54 -4.60
CA LYS A 54 -3.77 2.33 -6.03
C LYS A 54 -4.60 1.08 -6.32
N SER A 55 -4.43 0.04 -5.50
CA SER A 55 -5.02 -1.28 -5.73
C SER A 55 -6.52 -1.31 -5.42
N HIS A 56 -6.96 -0.62 -4.36
CA HIS A 56 -8.38 -0.60 -3.96
C HIS A 56 -9.07 0.72 -4.27
N LYS A 57 -8.38 1.87 -4.20
CA LYS A 57 -8.94 3.21 -4.37
C LYS A 57 -10.18 3.48 -3.50
N LYS A 58 -10.21 2.88 -2.32
CA LYS A 58 -11.28 2.99 -1.32
C LYS A 58 -10.72 3.50 0.01
N THR A 59 -11.36 4.53 0.53
CA THR A 59 -10.99 5.21 1.78
C THR A 59 -11.20 4.32 2.98
N GLU A 60 -12.21 3.46 2.96
CA GLU A 60 -12.53 2.50 4.02
C GLU A 60 -11.40 1.47 4.19
N ILE A 61 -10.81 1.00 3.09
CA ILE A 61 -9.66 0.08 3.15
C ILE A 61 -8.40 0.84 3.56
N ALA A 62 -8.21 2.07 3.08
CA ALA A 62 -7.09 2.91 3.50
C ALA A 62 -7.09 3.15 5.02
N GLU A 63 -8.27 3.36 5.61
CA GLU A 63 -8.45 3.47 7.05
C GLU A 63 -8.07 2.17 7.78
N MET A 64 -8.48 1.00 7.27
CA MET A 64 -8.08 -0.29 7.84
C MET A 64 -6.56 -0.50 7.82
N GLN A 65 -5.85 -0.01 6.79
CA GLN A 65 -4.39 -0.19 6.64
C GLN A 65 -3.57 0.56 7.70
N VAL A 66 -4.11 1.62 8.31
CA VAL A 66 -3.44 2.37 9.40
C VAL A 66 -3.94 1.96 10.79
N GLY A 67 -4.95 1.08 10.82
CA GLY A 67 -5.64 0.57 12.00
C GLY A 67 -6.40 1.65 12.78
N ASP A 68 -7.19 1.24 13.77
CA ASP A 68 -7.86 2.17 14.69
C ASP A 68 -6.81 2.85 15.58
N LYS A 69 -6.19 3.91 15.02
CA LYS A 69 -5.27 4.83 15.70
C LYS A 69 -3.92 4.22 16.06
N THR A 70 -3.50 3.19 15.32
CA THR A 70 -2.28 2.46 15.63
C THR A 70 -1.03 3.01 14.97
N LEU A 71 -1.17 3.55 13.77
CA LEU A 71 -0.09 4.11 12.94
C LEU A 71 -0.44 5.55 12.53
N ASP A 72 0.54 6.29 12.05
CA ASP A 72 0.29 7.56 11.36
C ASP A 72 -0.37 7.31 9.99
N GLY A 73 -1.15 8.29 9.52
CA GLY A 73 -1.88 8.27 8.25
C GLY A 73 -0.97 8.51 7.04
N ASN A 74 -0.03 7.59 6.79
CA ASN A 74 0.90 7.67 5.67
C ASN A 74 0.40 6.85 4.48
N PHE A 75 0.15 7.52 3.35
CA PHE A 75 -0.38 6.89 2.14
C PHE A 75 0.49 7.16 0.90
N ILE A 76 0.35 6.31 -0.13
CA ILE A 76 0.83 6.56 -1.50
C ILE A 76 -0.37 6.55 -2.45
N ALA A 77 -0.48 7.61 -3.24
CA ALA A 77 -1.45 7.71 -4.33
C ALA A 77 -0.72 7.80 -5.67
N SER A 78 -1.35 7.26 -6.71
CA SER A 78 -0.87 7.28 -8.10
C SER A 78 -1.63 8.27 -8.98
N THR A 79 -2.73 8.86 -8.49
CA THR A 79 -3.50 9.87 -9.23
C THR A 79 -3.99 11.00 -8.32
N MET A 80 -4.26 12.16 -8.91
CA MET A 80 -4.89 13.29 -8.19
C MET A 80 -6.25 12.94 -7.59
N LEU A 81 -7.05 12.12 -8.28
CA LEU A 81 -8.37 11.69 -7.79
C LEU A 81 -8.27 10.81 -6.55
N GLU A 82 -7.24 9.95 -6.46
CA GLU A 82 -6.96 9.18 -5.25
C GLU A 82 -6.62 10.09 -4.07
N ILE A 83 -5.80 11.12 -4.27
CA ILE A 83 -5.45 12.08 -3.20
C ILE A 83 -6.70 12.83 -2.73
N GLU A 84 -7.53 13.31 -3.66
CA GLU A 84 -8.79 14.01 -3.34
C GLU A 84 -9.76 13.11 -2.56
N GLY A 85 -9.90 11.85 -2.97
CA GLY A 85 -10.75 10.88 -2.28
C GLY A 85 -10.28 10.56 -0.85
N LEU A 86 -8.98 10.73 -0.57
CA LEU A 86 -8.42 10.54 0.77
C LEU A 86 -8.62 11.75 1.69
N VAL A 87 -8.87 12.96 1.17
CA VAL A 87 -8.97 14.20 1.99
C VAL A 87 -9.90 14.06 3.21
N PRO A 88 -11.12 13.48 3.10
CA PRO A 88 -11.98 13.28 4.27
C PRO A 88 -11.33 12.40 5.36
N LEU A 89 -10.64 11.32 4.96
CA LEU A 89 -9.93 10.45 5.90
C LEU A 89 -8.73 11.15 6.52
N LEU A 90 -7.95 11.91 5.74
CA LEU A 90 -6.81 12.66 6.28
C LEU A 90 -7.28 13.65 7.36
N LYS A 91 -8.36 14.38 7.11
CA LYS A 91 -8.97 15.30 8.09
C LYS A 91 -9.48 14.56 9.33
N LYS A 92 -10.12 13.40 9.16
CA LYS A 92 -10.55 12.54 10.27
C LYS A 92 -9.35 12.13 11.13
N LEU A 93 -8.30 11.57 10.52
CA LEU A 93 -7.08 11.14 11.22
C LEU A 93 -6.39 12.31 11.94
N GLN A 94 -6.35 13.49 11.33
CA GLN A 94 -5.83 14.71 11.99
C GLN A 94 -6.65 15.13 13.21
N SER A 95 -7.99 15.05 13.12
CA SER A 95 -8.86 15.35 14.27
C SER A 95 -8.65 14.38 15.44
N GLU A 96 -8.19 13.17 15.12
CA GLU A 96 -7.79 12.13 16.07
C GLU A 96 -6.31 12.22 16.49
N ARG A 97 -5.62 13.31 16.12
CA ARG A 97 -4.22 13.63 16.44
C ARG A 97 -3.16 12.74 15.78
N HIS A 98 -3.51 12.04 14.70
CA HIS A 98 -2.52 11.36 13.87
C HIS A 98 -1.80 12.35 12.96
N ARG A 99 -0.51 12.08 12.71
CA ARG A 99 0.18 12.74 11.59
C ARG A 99 -0.32 12.12 10.30
N VAL A 100 -0.44 12.92 9.26
CA VAL A 100 -0.90 12.45 7.95
C VAL A 100 0.06 12.91 6.87
N ASN A 101 0.32 12.03 5.91
CA ASN A 101 1.14 12.36 4.76
C ASN A 101 0.75 11.50 3.57
N VAL A 102 0.44 12.11 2.43
CA VAL A 102 0.22 11.41 1.16
C VAL A 102 1.38 11.68 0.23
N LEU A 103 2.10 10.63 -0.15
CA LEU A 103 3.07 10.66 -1.22
C LEU A 103 2.34 10.54 -2.55
N TYR A 104 2.50 11.53 -3.42
CA TYR A 104 2.14 11.35 -4.83
C TYR A 104 3.25 10.56 -5.50
N GLY A 105 3.02 9.27 -5.73
CA GLY A 105 4.03 8.28 -6.13
C GLY A 105 4.40 8.29 -7.61
N ILE A 106 3.94 9.28 -8.38
CA ILE A 106 4.27 9.46 -9.80
C ILE A 106 4.81 10.89 -9.99
N PRO A 107 5.77 11.12 -10.91
CA PRO A 107 6.27 12.47 -11.21
C PRO A 107 5.14 13.49 -11.43
N LEU A 108 5.14 14.55 -10.62
CA LEU A 108 4.18 15.63 -10.72
C LEU A 108 4.36 16.43 -12.01
N VAL A 109 3.32 16.49 -12.83
CA VAL A 109 3.29 17.34 -14.03
C VAL A 109 2.89 18.78 -13.69
N PRO A 110 3.43 19.80 -14.40
CA PRO A 110 3.15 21.22 -14.10
C PRO A 110 1.65 21.58 -14.06
N SER A 111 0.84 20.97 -14.93
CA SER A 111 -0.61 21.21 -14.99
C SER A 111 -1.38 20.77 -13.73
N GLN A 112 -0.81 19.89 -12.92
CA GLN A 112 -1.43 19.38 -11.69
C GLN A 112 -0.96 20.13 -10.42
N VAL A 113 0.08 20.96 -10.52
CA VAL A 113 0.69 21.66 -9.36
C VAL A 113 -0.33 22.49 -8.59
N ALA A 114 -1.11 23.32 -9.28
CA ALA A 114 -2.10 24.19 -8.63
C ALA A 114 -3.19 23.37 -7.90
N ARG A 115 -3.65 22.28 -8.52
CA ARG A 115 -4.66 21.38 -7.95
C ARG A 115 -4.12 20.70 -6.69
N LEU A 116 -2.89 20.21 -6.72
CA LEU A 116 -2.25 19.58 -5.57
C LEU A 116 -1.92 20.57 -4.44
N ALA A 117 -1.48 21.79 -4.79
CA ALA A 117 -1.24 22.86 -3.83
C ALA A 117 -2.52 23.23 -3.06
N LYS A 118 -3.67 23.26 -3.74
CA LYS A 118 -4.97 23.49 -3.08
C LYS A 118 -5.27 22.41 -2.04
N ILE A 119 -5.04 21.14 -2.37
CA ILE A 119 -5.23 20.03 -1.42
C ILE A 119 -4.25 20.15 -0.25
N ALA A 120 -2.98 20.45 -0.51
CA ALA A 120 -1.98 20.63 0.53
C ALA A 120 -2.34 21.78 1.48
N LEU A 121 -2.92 22.88 0.98
CA LEU A 121 -3.44 23.97 1.81
C LEU A 121 -4.67 23.56 2.62
N GLU A 122 -5.55 22.75 2.03
CA GLU A 122 -6.77 22.28 2.68
C GLU A 122 -6.51 21.27 3.81
N VAL A 123 -5.55 20.36 3.63
CA VAL A 123 -5.19 19.34 4.64
C VAL A 123 -4.17 19.90 5.63
N GLY A 124 -3.24 20.75 5.17
CA GLY A 124 -2.27 21.45 6.00
C GLY A 124 -0.81 21.15 5.66
N ARG A 125 0.10 21.83 6.37
CA ARG A 125 1.54 21.69 6.16
C ARG A 125 2.01 20.24 6.36
N GLU A 126 3.00 19.84 5.57
CA GLU A 126 3.61 18.50 5.58
C GLU A 126 2.65 17.34 5.24
N SER A 127 1.42 17.62 4.81
CA SER A 127 0.43 16.60 4.44
C SER A 127 0.66 15.94 3.08
N ILE A 128 1.40 16.59 2.18
CA ILE A 128 1.67 16.10 0.83
C ILE A 128 3.18 16.03 0.60
N SER A 129 3.63 14.85 0.16
CA SER A 129 4.98 14.59 -0.34
C SER A 129 4.93 14.29 -1.83
N LEU A 130 6.01 14.58 -2.55
CA LEU A 130 6.10 14.29 -3.98
C LEU A 130 7.12 13.19 -4.18
N SER A 131 6.81 12.16 -4.97
CA SER A 131 7.88 11.41 -5.60
C SER A 131 8.36 12.29 -6.73
N SER A 132 9.68 12.41 -6.83
CA SER A 132 10.21 13.19 -7.91
C SER A 132 11.56 12.67 -8.29
N ARG A 133 11.74 12.54 -9.59
CA ARG A 133 13.06 12.68 -10.19
C ARG A 133 13.58 14.11 -10.07
N SER A 134 12.78 15.08 -9.58
CA SER A 134 13.07 16.51 -9.70
C SER A 134 12.45 17.56 -8.69
N ILE A 135 11.84 17.30 -7.51
CA ILE A 135 11.61 18.21 -6.33
C ILE A 135 10.57 17.68 -5.27
N ARG A 136 10.79 18.02 -3.98
CA ARG A 136 10.21 17.53 -2.68
C ARG A 136 10.16 16.00 -2.53
N ALA A 137 11.31 15.40 -2.78
CA ALA A 137 11.40 14.03 -3.21
C ALA A 137 11.61 13.07 -2.04
N ILE A 138 10.68 12.14 -1.86
CA ILE A 138 11.11 10.77 -1.63
C ILE A 138 11.52 10.33 -3.05
N ILE A 139 12.82 10.38 -3.38
CA ILE A 139 13.33 10.26 -4.76
C ILE A 139 13.17 8.83 -5.23
N GLU A 140 12.34 8.58 -6.24
CA GLU A 140 12.22 7.27 -6.91
C GLU A 140 13.56 6.89 -7.56
N LEU A 141 14.20 5.85 -7.02
CA LEU A 141 15.44 5.30 -7.54
C LEU A 141 15.18 4.28 -8.66
N ASP A 142 15.59 4.61 -9.88
CA ASP A 142 15.80 3.63 -10.97
C ASP A 142 17.16 2.91 -10.75
N TYR A 143 17.29 1.97 -9.79
CA TYR A 143 18.44 1.03 -9.63
C TYR A 143 19.90 1.53 -9.83
N HIS A 144 20.15 2.84 -9.88
CA HIS A 144 21.43 3.44 -10.27
C HIS A 144 21.69 4.66 -9.37
N PRO A 145 22.48 4.51 -8.29
CA PRO A 145 22.78 5.58 -7.34
C PRO A 145 23.32 6.91 -7.96
N PRO A 146 24.10 6.91 -9.06
CA PRO A 146 24.52 8.15 -9.72
C PRO A 146 23.38 8.94 -10.38
N ALA A 147 22.26 8.28 -10.71
CA ALA A 147 21.11 8.91 -11.37
C ALA A 147 20.25 9.78 -10.44
N LEU A 148 20.54 9.79 -9.13
CA LEU A 148 19.77 10.54 -8.13
C LEU A 148 19.88 12.06 -8.34
N ASN A 149 21.08 12.56 -8.66
CA ASN A 149 21.33 13.99 -8.86
C ASN A 149 21.36 14.40 -10.34
N LYS A 150 20.41 13.93 -11.14
CA LYS A 150 20.28 14.35 -12.54
C LYS A 150 20.03 15.86 -12.62
N GLU A 151 20.78 16.53 -13.49
CA GLU A 151 20.63 17.97 -13.79
C GLU A 151 20.71 18.90 -12.57
N GLY A 152 21.50 18.51 -11.57
CA GLY A 152 21.70 19.27 -10.34
C GLY A 152 20.41 19.41 -9.51
N LEU A 153 19.57 18.37 -9.52
CA LEU A 153 18.33 18.35 -8.77
C LEU A 153 18.56 18.60 -7.28
N LEU A 154 19.47 17.84 -6.67
CA LEU A 154 19.65 17.85 -5.22
C LEU A 154 20.07 19.24 -4.74
N GLU A 155 20.89 19.94 -5.53
CA GLU A 155 21.27 21.33 -5.31
C GLU A 155 20.04 22.25 -5.32
N LYS A 156 19.17 22.11 -6.32
CA LYS A 156 17.92 22.88 -6.42
C LYS A 156 17.00 22.61 -5.22
N LEU A 157 16.89 21.34 -4.83
CA LEU A 157 16.11 20.89 -3.68
C LEU A 157 16.61 21.48 -2.37
N VAL A 158 17.92 21.40 -2.11
CA VAL A 158 18.54 21.98 -0.92
C VAL A 158 18.36 23.50 -0.90
N ASN A 159 18.49 24.17 -2.05
CA ASN A 159 18.27 25.61 -2.13
C ASN A 159 16.81 25.99 -1.81
N PHE A 160 15.84 25.26 -2.37
CA PHE A 160 14.43 25.48 -2.04
C PHE A 160 14.11 25.14 -0.58
N GLU A 161 14.83 24.19 0.03
CA GLU A 161 14.65 23.83 1.43
C GLU A 161 15.16 24.95 2.35
N LYS A 162 16.33 25.53 2.03
CA LYS A 162 16.85 26.73 2.70
C LYS A 162 15.90 27.92 2.61
N GLN A 163 15.15 28.03 1.51
CA GLN A 163 14.13 29.06 1.31
C GLN A 163 12.79 28.72 2.00
N GLY A 164 12.67 27.55 2.64
CA GLY A 164 11.45 27.10 3.32
C GLY A 164 10.33 26.65 2.38
N TYR A 165 10.57 26.60 1.07
CA TYR A 165 9.59 26.12 0.10
C TYR A 165 9.47 24.61 0.12
N VAL A 166 10.61 23.92 0.27
CA VAL A 166 10.69 22.45 0.27
C VAL A 166 11.24 21.89 1.59
N LYS A 167 11.07 20.59 1.82
CA LYS A 167 11.62 19.83 2.94
C LYS A 167 12.00 18.48 2.37
N LEU A 168 13.28 18.14 2.42
CA LEU A 168 13.80 16.88 1.93
C LEU A 168 13.60 15.83 3.02
N LEU A 169 12.86 14.76 2.70
CA LEU A 169 12.52 13.71 3.68
C LEU A 169 13.45 12.49 3.57
N GLY A 170 13.92 12.17 2.37
CA GLY A 170 14.80 11.01 2.13
C GLY A 170 14.63 10.44 0.72
N VAL A 171 14.69 9.11 0.58
CA VAL A 171 14.72 8.41 -0.72
C VAL A 171 13.63 7.34 -0.82
N TYR A 172 13.08 7.16 -2.01
CA TYR A 172 11.93 6.29 -2.30
C TYR A 172 12.38 5.26 -3.31
N SER A 173 12.01 4.00 -3.16
CA SER A 173 12.21 3.04 -4.24
C SER A 173 11.05 2.10 -4.29
N HIS A 174 10.66 1.75 -5.51
CA HIS A 174 9.66 0.73 -5.76
C HIS A 174 10.20 -0.32 -6.74
N SER A 175 10.57 -1.47 -6.21
CA SER A 175 11.10 -2.62 -6.94
C SER A 175 9.99 -3.56 -7.43
N SER A 176 9.68 -3.52 -8.73
CA SER A 176 8.79 -4.52 -9.35
C SER A 176 9.46 -5.87 -9.60
N LEU A 177 10.78 -5.99 -9.38
CA LEU A 177 11.51 -7.25 -9.58
C LEU A 177 11.04 -8.35 -8.63
N SER A 178 10.56 -7.97 -7.45
CA SER A 178 10.09 -8.92 -6.42
C SER A 178 8.87 -9.75 -6.86
N TYR A 179 8.11 -9.33 -7.87
CA TYR A 179 6.98 -10.09 -8.40
C TYR A 179 7.42 -11.32 -9.23
N ALA A 180 8.69 -11.41 -9.62
CA ALA A 180 9.24 -12.59 -10.31
C ALA A 180 9.78 -13.65 -9.34
N GLY A 181 9.94 -13.31 -8.05
CA GLY A 181 10.37 -14.25 -7.02
C GLY A 181 9.30 -15.30 -6.73
N THR A 182 9.71 -16.46 -6.25
CA THR A 182 8.84 -17.62 -5.95
C THR A 182 9.09 -18.21 -4.57
N THR A 183 9.90 -17.53 -3.74
CA THR A 183 10.20 -17.93 -2.37
C THR A 183 10.28 -16.72 -1.43
N PRO A 184 10.06 -16.92 -0.10
CA PRO A 184 10.29 -15.88 0.90
C PRO A 184 11.70 -15.28 0.85
N GLN A 185 12.72 -16.12 0.64
CA GLN A 185 14.13 -15.73 0.62
C GLN A 185 14.44 -14.81 -0.56
N GLU A 186 13.91 -15.11 -1.75
CA GLU A 186 14.04 -14.22 -2.91
C GLU A 186 13.37 -12.88 -2.66
N ALA A 187 12.16 -12.86 -2.09
CA ALA A 187 11.46 -11.63 -1.75
C ALA A 187 12.24 -10.77 -0.74
N MET A 188 12.82 -11.39 0.30
CA MET A 188 13.69 -10.70 1.26
C MET A 188 14.97 -10.19 0.59
N LYS A 189 15.61 -10.99 -0.27
CA LYS A 189 16.80 -10.57 -1.03
C LYS A 189 16.52 -9.36 -1.92
N HIS A 190 15.36 -9.32 -2.59
CA HIS A 190 14.96 -8.14 -3.35
C HIS A 190 14.79 -6.90 -2.47
N LEU A 191 14.23 -7.04 -1.27
CA LEU A 191 14.09 -5.94 -0.31
C LEU A 191 15.46 -5.46 0.23
N ILE A 192 16.36 -6.39 0.55
CA ILE A 192 17.74 -6.10 0.98
C ILE A 192 18.45 -5.28 -0.09
N ASN A 193 18.47 -5.76 -1.33
CA ASN A 193 19.13 -5.08 -2.45
C ASN A 193 18.55 -3.67 -2.68
N GLU A 194 17.25 -3.51 -2.51
CA GLU A 194 16.58 -2.21 -2.65
C GLU A 194 16.98 -1.24 -1.54
N ILE A 195 17.04 -1.70 -0.28
CA ILE A 195 17.52 -0.90 0.86
C ILE A 195 18.99 -0.51 0.66
N ASP A 196 19.85 -1.45 0.26
CA ASP A 196 21.26 -1.18 0.04
C ASP A 196 21.48 -0.18 -1.11
N SER A 197 20.72 -0.30 -2.20
CA SER A 197 20.76 0.68 -3.29
C SER A 197 20.36 2.09 -2.80
N CYS A 198 19.34 2.19 -1.95
CA CYS A 198 18.95 3.45 -1.32
C CYS A 198 20.04 3.99 -0.38
N LYS A 199 20.71 3.10 0.35
CA LYS A 199 21.78 3.47 1.27
C LYS A 199 22.98 4.06 0.53
N GLU A 200 23.43 3.38 -0.52
CA GLU A 200 24.51 3.85 -1.39
C GLU A 200 24.17 5.23 -1.97
N ALA A 201 22.94 5.42 -2.44
CA ALA A 201 22.48 6.70 -2.96
C ALA A 201 22.53 7.82 -1.90
N VAL A 202 22.09 7.55 -0.66
CA VAL A 202 22.17 8.54 0.43
C VAL A 202 23.62 8.84 0.82
N GLN A 203 24.50 7.83 0.88
CA GLN A 203 25.92 8.02 1.19
C GLN A 203 26.64 8.87 0.12
N LEU A 204 26.47 8.52 -1.15
CA LEU A 204 27.08 9.22 -2.29
C LEU A 204 26.67 10.70 -2.38
N HIS A 205 25.46 11.01 -1.92
CA HIS A 205 24.87 12.35 -1.99
C HIS A 205 24.67 12.97 -0.61
N SER A 206 25.37 12.48 0.42
CA SER A 206 25.22 12.88 1.83
C SER A 206 25.35 14.39 2.07
N GLN A 207 26.18 15.07 1.28
CA GLN A 207 26.34 16.53 1.29
C GLN A 207 25.04 17.31 0.99
N PHE A 208 24.06 16.68 0.34
CA PHE A 208 22.76 17.28 0.00
C PHE A 208 21.66 16.93 1.01
N PHE A 209 21.96 16.17 2.05
CA PHE A 209 21.03 15.82 3.11
C PHE A 209 21.42 16.57 4.40
N PRO A 210 21.08 17.87 4.53
CA PRO A 210 21.45 18.67 5.70
C PRO A 210 20.72 18.24 6.99
N GLN A 211 19.62 17.48 6.86
CA GLN A 211 18.84 16.99 7.98
C GLN A 211 19.46 15.72 8.58
N LYS A 212 19.51 15.67 9.91
CA LYS A 212 19.93 14.47 10.67
C LYS A 212 18.83 13.41 10.78
N GLN A 213 17.69 13.55 10.11
CA GLN A 213 16.61 12.57 10.12
C GLN A 213 16.14 12.29 8.70
N LEU A 214 16.42 11.08 8.20
CA LEU A 214 16.09 10.67 6.84
C LEU A 214 15.18 9.44 6.85
N VAL A 215 14.36 9.33 5.81
CA VAL A 215 13.50 8.16 5.57
C VAL A 215 13.94 7.44 4.30
N ILE A 216 14.21 6.15 4.40
CA ILE A 216 14.33 5.26 3.25
C ILE A 216 12.99 4.53 3.13
N SER A 217 12.19 4.91 2.14
CA SER A 217 10.88 4.28 1.88
C SER A 217 11.00 3.30 0.74
N VAL A 218 10.78 2.01 0.99
CA VAL A 218 11.00 0.92 0.04
C VAL A 218 9.85 -0.09 0.03
N GLY A 219 9.69 -0.78 -1.09
CA GLY A 219 9.01 -2.06 -1.12
C GLY A 219 7.92 -2.22 -2.16
N ALA A 220 7.44 -3.45 -2.22
CA ALA A 220 6.30 -3.92 -2.99
C ALA A 220 5.59 -4.98 -2.14
N THR A 221 4.41 -5.44 -2.59
CA THR A 221 3.64 -6.40 -1.79
C THR A 221 4.43 -7.68 -1.48
N PRO A 222 5.14 -8.35 -2.41
CA PRO A 222 5.92 -9.54 -2.06
C PRO A 222 6.99 -9.24 -0.98
N GLN A 223 7.71 -8.13 -1.12
CA GLN A 223 8.72 -7.72 -0.14
C GLN A 223 8.12 -7.43 1.24
N ALA A 224 7.03 -6.67 1.29
CA ALA A 224 6.34 -6.35 2.55
C ALA A 224 5.77 -7.62 3.21
N LEU A 225 5.16 -8.52 2.45
CA LEU A 225 4.70 -9.82 2.96
C LEU A 225 5.86 -10.66 3.50
N SER A 226 7.02 -10.63 2.83
CA SER A 226 8.21 -11.37 3.28
C SER A 226 8.73 -10.90 4.65
N SER A 227 8.52 -9.62 5.00
CA SER A 227 8.88 -9.08 6.31
C SER A 227 8.10 -9.71 7.47
N GLN A 228 6.91 -10.27 7.21
CA GLN A 228 6.12 -10.99 8.22
C GLN A 228 6.84 -12.25 8.71
N ASN A 229 7.67 -12.86 7.86
CA ASN A 229 8.45 -14.04 8.23
C ASN A 229 9.53 -13.71 9.28
N LEU A 230 9.93 -12.44 9.40
CA LEU A 230 10.92 -12.00 10.38
C LEU A 230 10.40 -12.08 11.83
N LEU A 231 9.09 -12.28 12.03
CA LEU A 231 8.50 -12.43 13.36
C LEU A 231 8.42 -13.90 13.81
N GLN A 232 8.73 -14.85 12.92
CA GLN A 232 8.65 -16.27 13.27
C GLN A 232 9.76 -16.65 14.26
N LYS A 233 9.40 -17.51 15.23
CA LYS A 233 10.34 -18.10 16.19
C LYS A 233 10.98 -19.33 15.56
N GLY A 234 12.31 -19.40 15.57
CA GLY A 234 13.06 -20.55 15.03
C GLY A 234 14.39 -20.14 14.44
N GLU A 235 15.08 -21.08 13.79
CA GLU A 235 16.24 -20.75 12.96
C GLU A 235 15.82 -19.84 11.82
N VAL A 236 16.59 -18.77 11.64
CA VAL A 236 16.27 -17.73 10.67
C VAL A 236 17.33 -17.77 9.59
N GLY A 237 16.88 -17.90 8.33
CA GLY A 237 17.77 -17.90 7.17
C GLY A 237 18.63 -16.63 7.08
N PRO A 238 19.76 -16.67 6.35
CA PRO A 238 20.70 -15.57 6.29
C PRO A 238 20.04 -14.27 5.80
N GLU A 239 19.16 -14.33 4.80
CA GLU A 239 18.45 -13.15 4.27
C GLU A 239 17.59 -12.49 5.36
N ALA A 240 16.91 -13.28 6.18
CA ALA A 240 16.05 -12.75 7.23
C ALA A 240 16.86 -12.10 8.36
N THR A 241 18.05 -12.63 8.69
CA THR A 241 18.97 -11.99 9.64
C THR A 241 19.49 -10.66 9.08
N THR A 242 20.02 -10.66 7.86
CA THR A 242 20.49 -9.45 7.18
C THR A 242 19.40 -8.39 7.07
N LEU A 243 18.17 -8.78 6.70
CA LEU A 243 17.06 -7.85 6.59
C LEU A 243 16.69 -7.24 7.95
N ARG A 244 16.65 -8.03 9.04
CA ARG A 244 16.37 -7.46 10.38
C ARG A 244 17.41 -6.42 10.79
N ASP A 245 18.68 -6.68 10.52
CA ASP A 245 19.76 -5.73 10.84
C ASP A 245 19.63 -4.44 10.03
N LEU A 246 19.35 -4.56 8.72
CA LEU A 246 19.12 -3.41 7.84
C LEU A 246 17.89 -2.58 8.23
N LEU A 247 16.78 -3.22 8.62
CA LEU A 247 15.58 -2.52 9.06
C LEU A 247 15.80 -1.75 10.37
N ARG A 248 16.59 -2.32 11.30
CA ARG A 248 16.89 -1.70 12.60
C ARG A 248 17.91 -0.57 12.50
N ALA A 249 19.00 -0.78 11.75
CA ALA A 249 20.13 0.13 11.70
C ALA A 249 20.75 0.12 10.30
N PRO A 250 20.10 0.73 9.28
CA PRO A 250 20.53 0.63 7.89
C PRO A 250 21.97 1.11 7.65
N PHE A 251 22.44 2.09 8.43
CA PHE A 251 23.80 2.63 8.33
C PHE A 251 24.71 2.34 9.53
N GLY A 252 24.24 1.63 10.57
CA GLY A 252 25.02 1.48 11.81
C GLY A 252 25.55 2.83 12.33
N SER A 253 26.88 2.99 12.32
CA SER A 253 27.61 4.23 12.68
C SER A 253 28.19 5.00 11.48
N ASP A 254 27.90 4.56 10.26
CA ASP A 254 28.58 5.02 9.03
C ASP A 254 28.07 6.37 8.50
N LEU A 255 27.00 6.91 9.10
CA LEU A 255 26.39 8.18 8.72
C LEU A 255 25.99 8.97 9.98
N ASP A 256 26.38 10.24 10.08
CA ASP A 256 25.92 11.18 11.14
C ASP A 256 24.48 11.67 10.86
N ALA A 257 23.58 10.73 10.58
CA ALA A 257 22.16 10.95 10.40
C ALA A 257 21.36 9.75 10.93
N LYS A 258 20.26 10.03 11.62
CA LYS A 258 19.28 9.03 12.01
C LYS A 258 18.45 8.66 10.78
N VAL A 259 18.60 7.44 10.30
CA VAL A 259 17.80 6.95 9.16
C VAL A 259 16.78 5.95 9.64
N LYS A 260 15.51 6.17 9.27
CA LYS A 260 14.41 5.24 9.50
C LYS A 260 14.01 4.57 8.20
N VAL A 261 13.84 3.25 8.21
CA VAL A 261 13.24 2.52 7.09
C VAL A 261 11.72 2.57 7.20
N GLU A 262 11.05 2.81 6.08
CA GLU A 262 9.60 2.76 5.91
C GLU A 262 9.28 1.72 4.84
N LEU A 263 8.40 0.76 5.13
CA LEU A 263 7.91 -0.19 4.14
C LEU A 263 6.65 0.36 3.45
N HIS A 264 6.50 0.10 2.16
CA HIS A 264 5.27 0.40 1.45
C HIS A 264 4.75 -0.75 0.59
N ALA A 265 3.43 -0.95 0.63
CA ALA A 265 2.72 -1.97 -0.13
C ALA A 265 1.26 -1.57 -0.37
N GLY A 266 0.64 -2.10 -1.42
CA GLY A 266 -0.70 -1.67 -1.85
C GLY A 266 -1.72 -2.78 -2.08
N VAL A 267 -1.31 -3.87 -2.74
CA VAL A 267 -2.24 -4.98 -3.04
C VAL A 267 -2.37 -5.97 -1.88
N TYR A 268 -1.49 -5.91 -0.87
CA TYR A 268 -1.50 -6.84 0.27
C TYR A 268 -2.84 -6.99 1.04
N PRO A 269 -3.76 -6.00 1.11
CA PRO A 269 -5.04 -6.22 1.77
C PRO A 269 -5.96 -7.12 0.95
N LEU A 270 -5.84 -7.07 -0.39
CA LEU A 270 -6.70 -7.79 -1.32
C LEU A 270 -6.11 -9.13 -1.73
N LEU A 271 -4.82 -9.13 -2.08
CA LEU A 271 -4.12 -10.20 -2.79
C LEU A 271 -4.81 -10.60 -4.11
N ASP A 272 -4.08 -11.38 -4.90
CA ASP A 272 -4.56 -11.99 -6.13
C ASP A 272 -3.68 -13.23 -6.42
N MET A 273 -3.99 -13.94 -7.50
CA MET A 273 -3.23 -15.13 -7.91
C MET A 273 -1.75 -14.83 -8.17
N GLN A 274 -1.42 -13.61 -8.63
CA GLN A 274 -0.02 -13.22 -8.83
C GLN A 274 0.69 -13.11 -7.47
N GLN A 275 0.08 -12.45 -6.47
CA GLN A 275 0.69 -12.33 -5.14
C GLN A 275 0.94 -13.69 -4.51
N LEU A 276 -0.02 -14.62 -4.62
CA LEU A 276 0.14 -15.97 -4.09
C LEU A 276 1.22 -16.77 -4.81
N SER A 277 1.37 -16.58 -6.13
CA SER A 277 2.40 -17.25 -6.91
C SER A 277 3.82 -16.89 -6.46
N THR A 278 4.02 -15.72 -5.83
CA THR A 278 5.33 -15.32 -5.32
C THR A 278 5.77 -16.07 -4.07
N LYS A 279 4.82 -16.70 -3.35
CA LYS A 279 5.06 -17.41 -2.08
C LYS A 279 5.87 -16.59 -1.07
N ALA A 280 5.71 -15.26 -1.08
CA ALA A 280 6.59 -14.37 -0.32
C ALA A 280 6.40 -14.46 1.21
N SER A 281 5.24 -14.92 1.69
CA SER A 281 4.98 -15.15 3.11
C SER A 281 4.66 -16.62 3.35
N MET A 282 5.30 -17.20 4.37
CA MET A 282 5.05 -18.58 4.81
C MET A 282 3.71 -18.74 5.54
N GLN A 283 3.03 -17.63 5.84
CA GLN A 283 1.75 -17.63 6.55
C GLN A 283 0.55 -17.66 5.60
N LEU A 284 0.76 -17.39 4.32
CA LEU A 284 -0.30 -17.42 3.32
C LEU A 284 -0.76 -18.86 3.10
N LYS A 285 -2.08 -19.02 3.12
CA LYS A 285 -2.74 -20.30 2.90
C LYS A 285 -3.24 -20.45 1.46
N SER A 286 -4.40 -21.09 1.31
CA SER A 286 -5.06 -21.33 0.03
C SER A 286 -5.60 -20.03 -0.58
N PRO A 287 -5.77 -19.96 -1.92
CA PRO A 287 -6.38 -18.80 -2.58
C PRO A 287 -7.74 -18.39 -2.01
N GLU A 288 -8.56 -19.37 -1.62
CA GLU A 288 -9.89 -19.15 -1.05
C GLU A 288 -9.84 -18.49 0.33
N GLU A 289 -8.77 -18.71 1.08
CA GLU A 289 -8.58 -18.12 2.40
C GLU A 289 -7.88 -16.76 2.37
N GLU A 290 -7.12 -16.46 1.31
CA GLU A 290 -6.23 -15.29 1.23
C GLU A 290 -6.64 -14.27 0.16
N ILE A 291 -7.38 -14.61 -0.89
CA ILE A 291 -7.80 -13.62 -1.88
C ILE A 291 -9.10 -12.97 -1.42
N ALA A 292 -9.02 -11.70 -1.02
CA ALA A 292 -10.17 -10.94 -0.53
C ALA A 292 -11.02 -10.34 -1.64
N VAL A 293 -10.64 -10.48 -2.91
CA VAL A 293 -11.35 -9.90 -4.05
C VAL A 293 -11.84 -10.99 -4.99
N SER A 294 -13.13 -10.95 -5.31
CA SER A 294 -13.76 -11.92 -6.22
C SER A 294 -14.70 -11.22 -7.19
N VAL A 295 -14.85 -11.78 -8.39
CA VAL A 295 -15.85 -11.34 -9.36
C VAL A 295 -16.96 -12.38 -9.42
N LEU A 296 -18.15 -12.00 -8.99
CA LEU A 296 -19.35 -12.80 -9.21
C LEU A 296 -19.74 -12.71 -10.68
N ALA A 297 -20.00 -13.86 -11.28
CA ALA A 297 -20.46 -13.98 -12.65
C ALA A 297 -21.66 -14.91 -12.73
N GLU A 298 -22.46 -14.74 -13.78
CA GLU A 298 -23.61 -15.60 -14.08
C GLU A 298 -23.28 -16.54 -15.25
N VAL A 299 -23.64 -17.82 -15.10
CA VAL A 299 -23.59 -18.80 -16.18
C VAL A 299 -24.71 -18.48 -17.16
N CYS A 300 -24.36 -18.09 -18.37
CA CYS A 300 -25.32 -17.65 -19.38
C CYS A 300 -25.61 -18.70 -20.45
N SER A 301 -24.71 -19.66 -20.62
CA SER A 301 -24.99 -20.87 -21.38
C SER A 301 -24.12 -22.03 -20.92
N VAL A 302 -24.68 -23.23 -21.09
CA VAL A 302 -24.01 -24.50 -20.84
C VAL A 302 -23.94 -25.24 -22.17
N TYR A 303 -22.74 -25.55 -22.63
CA TYR A 303 -22.53 -26.38 -23.82
C TYR A 303 -22.27 -27.81 -23.34
N SER A 304 -23.32 -28.64 -23.37
CA SER A 304 -23.27 -30.06 -22.99
C SER A 304 -23.78 -30.92 -24.16
N SER A 305 -23.50 -32.22 -24.10
CA SER A 305 -24.06 -33.22 -25.05
C SER A 305 -23.45 -33.20 -26.47
N GLY A 306 -22.13 -33.31 -26.57
CA GLY A 306 -21.45 -33.56 -27.85
C GLY A 306 -21.20 -32.33 -28.73
N GLU A 307 -21.70 -31.15 -28.35
CA GLU A 307 -21.42 -29.88 -29.03
C GLU A 307 -19.92 -29.51 -29.00
N ARG A 308 -19.17 -30.01 -28.01
CA ARG A 308 -17.71 -29.88 -27.90
C ARG A 308 -17.08 -31.14 -27.30
N SER A 309 -15.77 -31.30 -27.52
CA SER A 309 -14.96 -32.41 -26.99
C SER A 309 -14.87 -32.46 -25.47
N GLN A 310 -15.08 -31.32 -24.80
CA GLN A 310 -15.21 -31.21 -23.36
C GLN A 310 -16.36 -30.25 -23.02
N PRO A 311 -17.13 -30.50 -21.96
CA PRO A 311 -18.18 -29.59 -21.52
C PRO A 311 -17.60 -28.21 -21.22
N ARG A 312 -18.30 -27.14 -21.61
CA ARG A 312 -17.88 -25.76 -21.38
C ARG A 312 -19.02 -24.90 -20.86
N LEU A 313 -18.69 -23.96 -19.99
CA LEU A 313 -19.61 -22.92 -19.51
C LEU A 313 -19.24 -21.59 -20.14
N SER A 314 -20.24 -20.83 -20.57
CA SER A 314 -20.07 -19.41 -20.88
C SER A 314 -20.58 -18.60 -19.71
N LEU A 315 -19.68 -17.80 -19.13
CA LEU A 315 -20.03 -16.78 -18.16
C LEU A 315 -20.37 -15.49 -18.93
N ARG A 316 -21.24 -14.65 -18.38
CA ARG A 316 -21.25 -13.21 -18.71
C ARG A 316 -20.34 -12.49 -17.73
N PRO A 317 -19.02 -12.37 -18.00
CA PRO A 317 -18.32 -11.20 -17.54
C PRO A 317 -18.91 -10.02 -18.33
N GLY A 318 -19.28 -8.93 -17.66
CA GLY A 318 -19.56 -7.68 -18.37
C GLY A 318 -18.37 -7.31 -19.27
N HIS A 319 -18.57 -6.39 -20.23
CA HIS A 319 -17.45 -5.79 -20.93
C HIS A 319 -16.59 -5.01 -19.93
N TRP A 320 -15.63 -5.69 -19.30
CA TRP A 320 -14.70 -5.11 -18.36
C TRP A 320 -13.48 -4.61 -19.13
N HIS A 321 -13.37 -3.28 -19.27
CA HIS A 321 -12.06 -2.66 -19.41
C HIS A 321 -11.42 -2.65 -18.03
N TRP A 322 -10.39 -3.49 -17.85
CA TRP A 322 -9.56 -3.54 -16.63
C TRP A 322 -8.58 -2.36 -16.55
N GLU A 323 -9.06 -1.15 -16.82
CA GLU A 323 -8.34 0.09 -16.58
C GLU A 323 -9.18 0.96 -15.65
N GLY A 324 -8.63 1.20 -14.47
CA GLY A 324 -9.37 1.70 -13.33
C GLY A 324 -10.03 3.05 -13.59
N SER A 325 -11.27 3.18 -13.10
CA SER A 325 -11.73 4.41 -12.43
C SER A 325 -13.00 4.17 -11.59
N HIS A 326 -13.88 3.24 -11.93
CA HIS A 326 -15.10 3.02 -11.13
C HIS A 326 -15.54 1.55 -11.10
N VAL A 327 -15.28 0.87 -9.98
CA VAL A 327 -15.90 -0.43 -9.66
C VAL A 327 -16.72 -0.27 -8.39
N LEU A 328 -18.00 -0.66 -8.46
CA LEU A 328 -18.86 -0.82 -7.30
C LEU A 328 -18.46 -2.12 -6.61
N ALA A 329 -17.84 -2.00 -5.44
CA ALA A 329 -17.48 -3.14 -4.61
C ALA A 329 -18.62 -3.43 -3.63
N ILE A 330 -19.12 -4.66 -3.65
CA ILE A 330 -20.06 -5.16 -2.65
C ILE A 330 -19.23 -5.78 -1.53
N LEU A 331 -19.29 -5.19 -0.33
CA LEU A 331 -18.64 -5.73 0.85
C LEU A 331 -19.50 -6.88 1.38
N ALA A 332 -19.09 -8.12 1.16
CA ALA A 332 -19.74 -9.28 1.75
C ALA A 332 -18.96 -9.68 3.01
N GLY A 333 -19.60 -9.55 4.16
CA GLY A 333 -19.07 -10.04 5.42
C GLY A 333 -20.19 -10.15 6.43
N ARG A 334 -20.24 -11.26 7.18
CA ARG A 334 -21.24 -11.51 8.25
C ARG A 334 -21.19 -10.52 9.43
N ASN A 335 -20.44 -9.42 9.32
CA ASN A 335 -20.40 -8.31 10.27
C ASN A 335 -20.05 -7.02 9.50
N CYS A 336 -21.04 -6.40 8.88
CA CYS A 336 -20.91 -5.04 8.35
C CYS A 336 -20.75 -4.07 9.53
N LEU A 337 -19.55 -3.50 9.68
CA LEU A 337 -19.30 -2.39 10.60
C LEU A 337 -19.91 -1.12 10.03
N LEU A 338 -21.11 -0.79 10.48
CA LEU A 338 -21.53 0.59 10.71
C LEU A 338 -22.17 0.65 12.09
N GLY A 339 -21.32 0.96 13.09
CA GLY A 339 -21.70 1.51 14.38
C GLY A 339 -22.65 0.70 15.28
N ASP A 340 -22.09 -0.09 16.20
CA ASP A 340 -22.54 0.00 17.61
C ASP A 340 -21.42 -0.43 18.56
N ASN A 341 -21.08 0.44 19.50
CA ASN A 341 -20.07 0.25 20.53
C ASN A 341 -20.73 -0.48 21.72
N ARG A 342 -21.08 -1.76 21.53
CA ARG A 342 -21.53 -2.60 22.65
C ARG A 342 -20.80 -3.93 22.67
N LEU A 343 -19.96 -4.08 23.70
CA LEU A 343 -19.38 -5.34 24.13
C LEU A 343 -20.50 -6.40 24.30
N PRO A 344 -20.30 -7.65 23.87
CA PRO A 344 -21.27 -8.71 24.11
C PRO A 344 -21.30 -9.06 25.60
N THR A 345 -22.41 -8.75 26.26
CA THR A 345 -22.76 -9.34 27.55
C THR A 345 -23.10 -10.81 27.33
N ARG A 346 -22.32 -11.70 27.95
CA ARG A 346 -22.70 -13.10 28.14
C ARG A 346 -24.01 -13.16 28.94
N SER A 347 -25.00 -13.87 28.44
CA SER A 347 -26.04 -14.45 29.29
C SER A 347 -26.24 -15.91 28.90
N HIS A 348 -25.97 -16.78 29.87
CA HIS A 348 -26.40 -18.17 29.90
C HIS A 348 -27.92 -18.28 29.83
N ALA A 349 -28.42 -19.18 29.00
CA ALA A 349 -29.47 -20.15 29.29
C ALA A 349 -29.45 -21.20 28.18
#